data_AF-A0A3D1SF29-F1
#
_entry.id   AF-A0A3D1SF29-F1
#
_cell.length_a   1.000
_cell.length_b   1.000
_cell.length_c   1.000
_cell.angle_alpha   90.00
_cell.angle_beta   90.00
_cell.angle_gamma   90.00
#
_symmetry.space_group_name_H-M   'P 1'
#
loop_
_entity.id
_entity.type
_entity.pdbx_description
1 polymer ?
#
loop_
_entity_poly.entity_id
_entity_poly.type
_entity_poly.pdbx_seq_one_letter_code
_entity_poly.pdbx_strand_id
1 'polypeptide(L)' 'VMDSVGIPLIGVVPEDVNIKICGAKGEALPPTCGGYKAYTAIAKRIDGQDIPLTIKID' A
#
# COMPACT_ATOMS: atom_id res chain seq x y z
N VAL A 1 2.70 15.95 8.83
CA VAL A 1 1.28 16.03 9.29
C VAL A 1 0.69 14.63 9.48
N MET A 2 1.34 13.78 10.27
CA MET A 2 0.80 12.48 10.71
C MET A 2 1.06 12.29 12.21
N ASP A 3 2.17 12.89 12.70
CA ASP A 3 2.40 13.15 14.13
C ASP A 3 1.31 13.99 14.79
N SER A 4 0.53 14.76 14.01
CA SER A 4 -0.55 15.62 14.54
C SER A 4 -1.82 14.85 14.91
N VAL A 5 -1.99 13.61 14.43
CA VAL A 5 -3.23 12.85 14.60
C VAL A 5 -3.08 11.76 15.68
N GLY A 6 -1.86 11.43 16.10
CA GLY A 6 -1.59 10.43 17.15
C GLY A 6 -1.95 8.99 16.77
N ILE A 7 -2.27 8.73 15.50
CA ILE A 7 -2.71 7.41 15.02
C ILE A 7 -1.53 6.71 14.33
N PRO A 8 -1.30 5.40 14.60
CA PRO A 8 -0.25 4.65 13.94
C PRO A 8 -0.49 4.57 12.43
N LEU A 9 0.55 4.84 11.66
CA LEU A 9 0.61 4.63 10.22
C LEU A 9 0.35 3.15 9.89
N ILE A 10 -0.74 2.85 9.16
CA ILE A 10 -1.04 1.48 8.72
C ILE A 10 -0.32 1.13 7.42
N GLY A 11 0.11 2.10 6.63
CA GLY A 11 0.97 1.85 5.47
C GLY A 11 1.15 3.08 4.57
N VAL A 12 2.04 2.94 3.60
CA VAL A 12 2.38 3.97 2.62
C VAL A 12 2.23 3.34 1.24
N VAL A 13 1.48 3.97 0.35
CA VAL A 13 1.34 3.50 -1.03
C VAL A 13 2.16 4.42 -1.92
N PRO A 14 3.13 3.90 -2.69
CA PRO A 14 3.89 4.72 -3.64
C PRO A 14 2.98 5.20 -4.77
N GLU A 15 3.29 6.38 -5.32
CA GLU A 15 2.62 6.83 -6.53
C GLU A 15 3.14 6.02 -7.73
N ASP A 16 2.25 5.24 -8.35
CA ASP A 16 2.57 4.39 -9.50
C ASP A 16 1.53 4.61 -10.61
N VAL A 17 2.00 4.75 -11.85
CA VAL A 17 1.16 4.93 -13.04
C VAL A 17 0.25 3.73 -13.25
N ASN A 18 0.71 2.53 -12.88
CA ASN A 18 -0.08 1.30 -12.95
C ASN A 18 -1.33 1.37 -12.06
N ILE A 19 -1.28 2.08 -10.93
CA ILE A 19 -2.45 2.28 -10.06
C ILE A 19 -3.52 3.10 -10.77
N LYS A 20 -3.11 4.16 -11.48
CA LYS A 20 -4.04 5.00 -12.26
C LYS A 20 -4.65 4.22 -13.43
N ILE A 21 -3.85 3.45 -14.16
CA ILE A 21 -4.31 2.67 -15.32
C ILE A 21 -5.25 1.53 -14.88
N CYS A 22 -4.87 0.72 -13.89
CA CYS A 22 -5.71 -0.37 -13.38
C CYS A 22 -7.01 0.17 -12.77
N GLY A 23 -6.94 1.30 -12.05
CA GLY A 23 -8.13 1.99 -11.54
C GLY A 23 -9.09 2.44 -12.64
N ALA A 24 -8.56 2.97 -13.75
CA ALA A 24 -9.38 3.37 -14.90
C ALA A 24 -9.97 2.17 -15.66
N LYS A 25 -9.27 1.03 -15.67
CA LYS A 25 -9.73 -0.21 -16.32
C LYS A 25 -10.68 -1.04 -15.46
N GLY A 26 -10.74 -0.80 -14.15
CA GLY A 26 -11.44 -1.66 -13.19
C GLY A 26 -10.76 -3.01 -12.99
N GLU A 27 -9.46 -3.10 -13.28
CA GLU A 27 -8.67 -4.33 -13.13
C GLU A 27 -7.89 -4.31 -11.82
N ALA A 28 -7.65 -5.51 -11.26
CA ALA A 28 -6.81 -5.64 -10.08
C ALA A 28 -5.37 -5.21 -10.37
N LEU A 29 -4.72 -4.63 -9.37
CA LEU A 29 -3.30 -4.26 -9.44
C LEU A 29 -2.45 -5.52 -9.69
N PRO A 30 -1.48 -5.46 -10.62
CA PRO A 30 -0.59 -6.59 -10.87
C PRO A 30 0.29 -6.85 -9.64
N PRO A 31 0.55 -8.13 -9.27
CA PRO A 31 1.31 -8.47 -8.07
C PRO A 31 2.77 -8.01 -8.09
N THR A 32 3.26 -7.61 -9.27
CA THR A 32 4.61 -7.08 -9.48
C THR A 32 4.75 -5.60 -9.13
N CYS A 33 3.65 -4.83 -9.06
CA CYS A 33 3.75 -3.39 -8.80
C CYS A 33 3.93 -3.07 -7.32
N GLY A 34 4.58 -1.94 -7.03
CA GLY A 34 4.80 -1.45 -5.67
C GLY A 34 3.48 -1.19 -4.94
N GLY A 35 2.45 -0.72 -5.65
CA GLY A 35 1.11 -0.49 -5.12
C GLY A 35 0.46 -1.76 -4.56
N TYR A 36 0.53 -2.88 -5.28
CA TYR A 36 -0.03 -4.16 -4.83
C TYR A 36 0.62 -4.63 -3.52
N LYS A 37 1.96 -4.55 -3.43
CA LYS A 37 2.70 -4.91 -2.22
C LYS A 37 2.30 -4.01 -1.04
N ALA A 38 2.12 -2.71 -1.30
CA ALA A 38 1.68 -1.73 -0.32
C ALA A 38 0.28 -2.06 0.25
N TYR A 39 -0.70 -2.26 -0.63
CA TYR A 39 -2.06 -2.59 -0.22
C TYR A 39 -2.14 -3.95 0.50
N THR A 40 -1.35 -4.93 0.06
CA THR A 40 -1.26 -6.23 0.73
C THR A 40 -0.70 -6.10 2.14
N ALA A 41 0.35 -5.29 2.33
CA ALA A 41 0.92 -5.04 3.66
C ALA A 41 -0.07 -4.31 4.58
N ILE A 42 -0.82 -3.34 4.04
CA ILE A 42 -1.91 -2.64 4.75
C ILE A 42 -3.00 -3.63 5.19
N ALA A 43 -3.48 -4.46 4.27
CA ALA A 43 -4.53 -5.44 4.55
C ALA A 43 -4.12 -6.42 5.66
N LYS A 44 -2.89 -6.91 5.62
CA LYS A 44 -2.37 -7.81 6.66
C LYS A 44 -2.20 -7.12 8.02
N ARG A 45 -1.87 -5.82 8.06
CA ARG A 45 -1.86 -5.06 9.34
C ARG A 45 -3.26 -4.85 9.91
N ILE A 46 -4.25 -4.63 9.04
CA ILE A 46 -5.66 -4.56 9.47
C ILE A 46 -6.11 -5.90 10.06
N ASP A 47 -5.62 -7.00 9.50
CA ASP A 47 -5.82 -8.37 10.00
C ASP A 47 -5.05 -8.66 11.31
N GLY A 48 -4.26 -7.70 11.83
CA GLY A 48 -3.50 -7.82 13.07
C GLY A 48 -2.12 -8.45 12.93
N GLN A 49 -1.64 -8.67 11.70
CA GLN A 49 -0.30 -9.22 11.46
C GLN A 49 0.77 -8.13 11.60
N ASP A 50 1.86 -8.42 12.32
CA ASP A 50 3.00 -7.51 12.46
C ASP A 50 3.86 -7.54 11.20
N ILE A 51 3.70 -6.53 10.34
CA ILE A 51 4.43 -6.41 9.07
C ILE A 51 5.18 -5.08 9.05
N PRO A 52 6.43 -5.02 8.58
CA PRO A 52 7.23 -3.79 8.53
C PRO A 52 6.70 -2.78 7.50
N LEU A 53 6.63 -1.50 7.88
CA LEU A 53 6.13 -0.40 7.01
C LEU A 53 6.96 -0.18 5.74
N THR A 54 8.20 -0.69 5.74
CA THR A 54 9.13 -0.61 4.61
C THR A 54 8.70 -1.56 3.50
N ILE A 55 8.00 -1.05 2.50
CA ILE A 55 7.79 -1.76 1.24
C ILE A 55 9.04 -1.46 0.40
N LYS A 56 9.94 -2.44 0.24
CA LYS A 56 11.05 -2.30 -0.70
C LYS A 56 10.48 -2.30 -2.11
N ILE A 57 10.62 -1.15 -2.76
CA ILE A 57 10.36 -0.96 -4.18
C ILE A 57 11.75 -0.97 -4.81
N ASP A 58 12.15 -2.13 -5.35
CA ASP A 58 13.33 -2.26 -6.22
C ASP A 58 13.01 -1.75 -7.62
#